data_AF-A0A954ZTM1-F1
#
_entry.id   AF-A0A954ZTM1-F1
#
_cell.length_a   1.000
_cell.length_b   1.000
_cell.length_c   1.000
_cell.angle_alpha   90.00
_cell.angle_beta   90.00
_cell.angle_gamma   90.00
#
_symmetry.space_group_name_H-M   'P 1'
#
loop_
_entity.id
_entity.type
_entity.pdbx_description
1 polymer ?
#
loop_
_entity_poly.entity_id
_entity_poly.type
_entity_poly.pdbx_seq_one_letter_code
_entity_poly.pdbx_strand_id
1 'polypeptide(L)'
;MGCIGKTVVRGVVITALAGGVLVAVAGPQRVGAMVHQARGNIVSVIDDNIEDPILLRAQIKKLEAQYPGKIAEVRSDLAEVQTQIAQLERELQIASKVVALAGGDLEVVDAQIAQARVTQSANPGAIVRISYNNRPVDLDDAYGKRQEIENTRNLYASRAQDLKVDLGYLQDQEAQLADLHERLTTEQSEFQSKLSQLDAQIDSIARNDRLIDMMEDRQATIDEHSRFQANSLDQLTSRLDNIRIEQRERLASIGKREDMRSYEDEAKYLIDQNAQVQNFERQDAPALLEPTVIDITPEEAEPSKPVASSN
;
A
#
# COMPACT_ATOMS: atom_id res chain seq x y z
N MET A 1 11.50 57.29 -3.20
CA MET A 1 12.53 56.56 -2.42
C MET A 1 11.85 55.87 -1.24
N GLY A 2 11.06 54.83 -1.51
CA GLY A 2 10.23 54.16 -0.50
C GLY A 2 10.58 52.68 -0.44
N CYS A 3 11.20 52.27 0.67
CA CYS A 3 10.98 51.02 1.42
C CYS A 3 10.50 49.74 0.68
N ILE A 4 11.25 49.21 -0.30
CA ILE A 4 11.06 47.83 -0.84
C ILE A 4 12.24 46.95 -0.40
N GLY A 5 12.46 46.80 0.91
CA GLY A 5 13.68 46.15 1.41
C GLY A 5 13.51 45.25 2.63
N LYS A 6 12.29 44.85 3.03
CA LYS A 6 12.07 44.06 4.26
C LYS A 6 11.13 42.85 4.13
N THR A 7 10.98 42.29 2.93
CA THR A 7 10.20 41.05 2.71
C THR A 7 11.02 39.93 2.06
N VAL A 8 12.33 39.92 2.29
CA VAL A 8 13.19 38.80 1.91
C VAL A 8 13.25 37.81 3.08
N VAL A 9 12.54 36.70 2.90
CA VAL A 9 12.77 35.37 3.49
C VAL A 9 12.83 35.32 5.02
N ARG A 10 11.66 35.32 5.65
CA ARG A 10 11.50 34.59 6.92
C ARG A 10 11.37 33.12 6.57
N GLY A 11 12.50 32.39 6.64
CA GLY A 11 12.50 30.94 6.61
C GLY A 11 11.62 30.41 7.75
N VAL A 12 10.55 29.73 7.37
CA VAL A 12 9.70 29.00 8.31
C VAL A 12 10.46 27.73 8.68
N VAL A 13 11.15 27.78 9.83
CA VAL A 13 11.65 26.59 10.52
C VAL A 13 10.48 26.07 11.35
N ILE A 14 9.89 24.95 10.92
CA ILE A 14 8.84 24.28 11.68
C ILE A 14 9.50 23.53 12.83
N THR A 15 9.34 24.06 14.03
CA THR A 15 9.85 23.50 15.28
C THR A 15 8.96 22.33 15.70
N ALA A 16 9.58 21.15 15.79
CA ALA A 16 8.98 19.91 16.27
C ALA A 16 8.50 20.03 17.73
N LEU A 17 7.25 19.63 17.98
CA LEU A 17 6.78 19.30 19.33
C LEU A 17 6.04 17.96 19.31
N ALA A 18 6.58 17.04 20.12
CA ALA A 18 6.18 15.65 20.36
C ALA A 18 6.48 14.64 19.25
N GLY A 19 7.77 14.44 18.93
CA GLY A 19 8.23 13.26 18.18
C GLY A 19 9.24 13.51 17.05
N GLY A 20 10.15 14.46 17.18
CA GLY A 20 11.46 14.44 16.51
C GLY A 20 11.51 14.31 14.98
N VAL A 21 10.90 15.22 14.22
CA VAL A 21 11.32 15.49 12.82
C VAL A 21 11.41 17.00 12.62
N LEU A 22 12.65 17.50 12.47
CA LEU A 22 12.91 18.87 12.02
C LEU A 22 12.81 18.91 10.50
N VAL A 23 11.73 19.49 9.96
CA VAL A 23 11.66 19.85 8.55
C VAL A 23 12.39 21.18 8.39
N ALA A 24 13.71 21.10 8.17
CA ALA A 24 14.50 22.23 7.69
C ALA A 24 14.52 22.18 6.16
N VAL A 25 13.94 23.20 5.54
CA VAL A 25 14.01 23.47 4.10
C VAL A 25 15.47 23.68 3.71
N ALA A 26 16.13 22.63 3.19
CA ALA A 26 17.50 22.70 2.68
C ALA A 26 17.79 21.59 1.65
N GLY A 27 17.48 21.88 0.37
CA GLY A 27 18.15 21.34 -0.80
C GLY A 27 17.90 19.88 -1.22
N PRO A 28 18.02 19.56 -2.53
CA PRO A 28 17.60 18.29 -3.13
C PRO A 28 18.45 17.05 -2.79
N GLN A 29 19.47 17.16 -1.92
CA GLN A 29 20.42 16.08 -1.63
C GLN A 29 20.20 15.37 -0.29
N ARG A 30 19.17 15.74 0.51
CA ARG A 30 18.99 15.20 1.88
C ARG A 30 17.68 14.45 2.13
N VAL A 31 16.77 14.38 1.16
CA VAL A 31 15.51 13.63 1.28
C VAL A 31 15.76 12.12 1.43
N GLY A 32 16.86 11.59 0.86
CA GLY A 32 17.22 10.18 0.96
C GLY A 32 17.60 9.69 2.38
N ALA A 33 17.99 10.58 3.28
CA ALA A 33 18.40 10.21 4.64
C ALA A 33 17.22 10.07 5.63
N MET A 34 16.10 10.75 5.39
CA MET A 34 14.93 10.70 6.29
C MET A 34 14.05 9.45 6.09
N VAL A 35 14.11 8.82 4.93
CA VAL A 35 13.32 7.61 4.62
C VAL A 35 13.84 6.38 5.39
N HIS A 36 15.13 6.31 5.70
CA HIS A 36 15.70 5.19 6.46
C HIS A 36 15.44 5.30 7.98
N GLN A 37 15.25 6.51 8.52
CA GLN A 37 15.09 6.71 9.96
C GLN A 37 13.65 6.45 10.45
N ALA A 38 12.65 6.60 9.57
CA ALA A 38 11.27 6.17 9.86
C ALA A 38 11.14 4.64 9.93
N ARG A 39 11.88 3.88 9.11
CA ARG A 39 11.92 2.40 9.21
C ARG A 39 12.57 1.91 10.51
N GLY A 40 13.60 2.61 11.01
CA GLY A 40 14.30 2.21 12.23
C GLY A 40 13.45 2.28 13.50
N ASN A 41 12.64 3.34 13.64
CA ASN A 41 11.72 3.49 14.79
C ASN A 41 10.51 2.55 14.70
N ILE A 42 10.10 2.15 13.50
CA ILE A 42 9.04 1.14 13.34
C ILE A 42 9.56 -0.23 13.78
N VAL A 43 10.80 -0.60 13.45
CA VAL A 43 11.38 -1.90 13.81
C VAL A 43 11.63 -2.03 15.31
N SER A 44 12.13 -0.99 15.99
CA SER A 44 12.38 -1.09 17.45
C SER A 44 11.13 -1.08 18.31
N VAL A 45 10.01 -0.51 17.82
CA VAL A 45 8.72 -0.52 18.53
C VAL A 45 7.96 -1.82 18.27
N ILE A 46 8.23 -2.50 17.15
CA ILE A 46 7.69 -3.84 16.87
C ILE A 46 8.31 -4.86 17.83
N ASP A 47 9.62 -4.82 18.12
CA ASP A 47 10.28 -5.85 18.95
C ASP A 47 9.86 -5.84 20.44
N ASP A 48 9.47 -4.70 21.01
CA ASP A 48 9.20 -4.57 22.45
C ASP A 48 7.74 -4.90 22.88
N ASN A 49 6.81 -5.13 21.94
CA ASN A 49 5.36 -5.27 22.26
C ASN A 49 4.62 -6.35 21.44
N ILE A 50 5.33 -7.34 20.90
CA ILE A 50 4.72 -8.49 20.20
C ILE A 50 3.71 -9.26 21.08
N GLU A 51 3.76 -9.10 22.41
CA GLU A 51 2.96 -9.87 23.37
C GLU A 51 1.54 -9.32 23.64
N ASP A 52 1.20 -8.07 23.26
CA ASP A 52 -0.16 -7.52 23.47
C ASP A 52 -0.73 -6.80 22.23
N PRO A 53 -1.62 -7.46 21.45
CA PRO A 53 -2.20 -6.89 20.22
C PRO A 53 -3.08 -5.65 20.48
N ILE A 54 -3.54 -5.45 21.72
CA ILE A 54 -4.40 -4.31 22.09
C ILE A 54 -3.56 -3.02 22.21
N LEU A 55 -2.34 -3.10 22.74
CA LEU A 55 -1.42 -1.97 22.85
C LEU A 55 -0.95 -1.48 21.48
N LEU A 56 -0.63 -2.41 20.58
CA LEU A 56 -0.24 -2.12 19.21
C LEU A 56 -1.36 -1.38 18.46
N ARG A 57 -2.61 -1.81 18.65
CA ARG A 57 -3.79 -1.13 18.09
C ARG A 57 -3.92 0.33 18.57
N ALA A 58 -3.75 0.57 19.87
CA ALA A 58 -3.84 1.92 20.43
C ALA A 58 -2.75 2.87 19.89
N GLN A 59 -1.53 2.35 19.70
CA GLN A 59 -0.42 3.13 19.15
C GLN A 59 -0.60 3.45 17.66
N ILE A 60 -1.06 2.47 16.86
CA ILE A 60 -1.32 2.69 15.42
C ILE A 60 -2.47 3.70 15.24
N LYS A 61 -3.51 3.63 16.07
CA LYS A 61 -4.61 4.62 16.07
C LYS A 61 -4.15 6.03 16.45
N LYS A 62 -3.16 6.15 17.34
CA LYS A 62 -2.53 7.44 17.68
C LYS A 62 -1.72 8.01 16.51
N LEU A 63 -1.09 7.17 15.69
CA LEU A 63 -0.42 7.59 14.46
C LEU A 63 -1.43 8.01 13.39
N GLU A 64 -2.54 7.27 13.24
CA GLU A 64 -3.65 7.63 12.34
C GLU A 64 -4.16 9.05 12.60
N ALA A 65 -4.35 9.38 13.88
CA ALA A 65 -4.91 10.65 14.31
C ALA A 65 -4.10 11.89 13.89
N GLN A 66 -2.83 11.71 13.48
CA GLN A 66 -1.98 12.80 13.02
C GLN A 66 -2.22 13.17 11.55
N TYR A 67 -2.69 12.25 10.70
CA TYR A 67 -2.88 12.50 9.27
C TYR A 67 -3.89 13.63 8.98
N PRO A 68 -5.09 13.66 9.61
CA PRO A 68 -6.05 14.74 9.35
C PRO A 68 -5.48 16.13 9.64
N GLY A 69 -4.67 16.27 10.69
CA GLY A 69 -4.00 17.52 11.02
C GLY A 69 -2.98 17.94 9.97
N LYS A 70 -2.09 17.02 9.56
CA LYS A 70 -1.09 17.27 8.51
C LYS A 70 -1.73 17.61 7.16
N ILE A 71 -2.80 16.91 6.79
CA ILE A 71 -3.55 17.18 5.56
C ILE A 71 -4.20 18.57 5.64
N ALA A 72 -4.78 18.94 6.78
CA ALA A 72 -5.37 20.27 6.96
C ALA A 72 -4.33 21.39 6.87
N GLU A 73 -3.14 21.19 7.44
CA GLU A 73 -2.01 22.13 7.33
C GLU A 73 -1.58 22.32 5.88
N VAL A 74 -1.29 21.23 5.15
CA VAL A 74 -0.89 21.31 3.73
C VAL A 74 -1.99 21.94 2.86
N ARG A 75 -3.27 21.66 3.15
CA ARG A 75 -4.40 22.31 2.45
C ARG A 75 -4.47 23.80 2.73
N SER A 76 -4.18 24.22 3.96
CA SER A 76 -4.12 25.63 4.33
C SER A 76 -3.00 26.34 3.59
N ASP A 77 -1.80 25.75 3.58
CA ASP A 77 -0.63 26.30 2.87
C ASP A 77 -0.91 26.40 1.37
N LEU A 78 -1.53 25.38 0.77
CA LEU A 78 -1.92 25.38 -0.63
C LEU A 78 -2.91 26.51 -0.95
N ALA A 79 -3.91 26.73 -0.10
CA ALA A 79 -4.86 27.84 -0.28
C ALA A 79 -4.19 29.21 -0.12
N GLU A 80 -3.21 29.33 0.78
CA GLU A 80 -2.41 30.55 0.95
C GLU A 80 -1.59 30.84 -0.32
N VAL A 81 -0.87 29.84 -0.84
CA VAL A 81 -0.07 29.97 -2.07
C VAL A 81 -0.96 30.34 -3.26
N GLN A 82 -2.13 29.70 -3.41
CA GLN A 82 -3.09 30.04 -4.46
C GLN A 82 -3.58 31.49 -4.38
N THR A 83 -3.78 32.00 -3.15
CA THR A 83 -4.16 33.40 -2.93
C THR A 83 -3.03 34.34 -3.35
N GLN A 84 -1.78 34.01 -3.02
CA GLN A 84 -0.60 34.77 -3.42
C GLN A 84 -0.43 34.77 -4.96
N ILE A 85 -0.59 33.62 -5.62
CA ILE A 85 -0.56 33.51 -7.09
C ILE A 85 -1.59 34.45 -7.71
N ALA A 86 -2.86 34.40 -7.27
CA ALA A 86 -3.92 35.25 -7.81
C ALA A 86 -3.63 36.75 -7.61
N GLN A 87 -2.98 37.13 -6.50
CA GLN A 87 -2.54 38.50 -6.27
C GLN A 87 -1.42 38.91 -7.23
N LEU A 88 -0.37 38.09 -7.39
CA LEU A 88 0.73 38.38 -8.31
C LEU A 88 0.28 38.42 -9.77
N GLU A 89 -0.63 37.54 -10.18
CA GLU A 89 -1.25 37.57 -11.53
C GLU A 89 -1.93 38.91 -11.80
N ARG A 90 -2.70 39.41 -10.82
CA ARG A 90 -3.33 40.74 -10.92
C ARG A 90 -2.28 41.84 -11.04
N GLU A 91 -1.22 41.80 -10.24
CA GLU A 91 -0.14 42.77 -10.32
C GLU A 91 0.59 42.72 -11.68
N LEU A 92 0.80 41.54 -12.23
CA LEU A 92 1.40 41.33 -13.55
C LEU A 92 0.51 41.90 -14.66
N GLN A 93 -0.80 41.69 -14.59
CA GLN A 93 -1.77 42.29 -15.50
C GLN A 93 -1.74 43.82 -15.45
N ILE A 94 -1.68 44.39 -14.24
CA ILE A 94 -1.57 45.85 -14.07
C ILE A 94 -0.25 46.35 -14.67
N ALA A 95 0.88 45.71 -14.35
CA ALA A 95 2.19 46.12 -14.85
C ALA A 95 2.27 46.05 -16.38
N SER A 96 1.81 44.95 -16.98
CA SER A 96 1.77 44.80 -18.44
C SER A 96 0.82 45.81 -19.10
N LYS A 97 -0.32 46.12 -18.48
CA LYS A 97 -1.23 47.16 -18.97
C LYS A 97 -0.60 48.54 -18.94
N VAL A 98 0.13 48.88 -17.88
CA VAL A 98 0.87 50.16 -17.78
C VAL A 98 1.93 50.25 -18.88
N VAL A 99 2.68 49.17 -19.14
CA VAL A 99 3.66 49.13 -20.23
C VAL A 99 3.00 49.37 -21.58
N ALA A 100 1.85 48.74 -21.85
CA ALA A 100 1.12 48.91 -23.11
C ALA A 100 0.59 50.35 -23.28
N LEU A 101 0.01 50.94 -22.23
CA LEU A 101 -0.47 52.31 -22.25
C LEU A 101 0.66 53.31 -22.44
N ALA A 102 1.76 53.16 -21.70
CA ALA A 102 2.95 54.00 -21.85
C ALA A 102 3.60 53.85 -23.24
N GLY A 103 3.53 52.66 -23.84
CA GLY A 103 3.94 52.43 -25.23
C GLY A 103 3.11 53.25 -26.22
N GLY A 104 1.78 53.21 -26.10
CA GLY A 104 0.90 54.01 -26.94
C GLY A 104 1.09 55.52 -26.75
N ASP A 105 1.26 55.98 -25.51
CA ASP A 105 1.53 57.40 -25.22
C ASP A 105 2.86 57.87 -25.82
N LEU A 106 3.91 57.03 -25.80
CA LEU A 106 5.18 57.34 -26.44
C LEU A 106 5.03 57.50 -27.95
N GLU A 107 4.29 56.61 -28.62
CA GLU A 107 4.05 56.72 -30.06
C GLU A 107 3.36 58.04 -30.43
N VAL A 108 2.36 58.46 -29.65
CA VAL A 108 1.67 59.74 -29.85
C VAL A 108 2.62 60.92 -29.64
N VAL A 109 3.39 60.92 -28.55
CA VAL A 109 4.34 62.01 -28.23
C VAL A 109 5.45 62.09 -29.28
N ASP A 110 6.00 60.96 -29.71
CA ASP A 110 7.04 60.91 -30.75
C ASP A 110 6.55 61.45 -32.10
N ALA A 111 5.32 61.09 -32.50
CA ALA A 111 4.71 61.61 -33.73
C ALA A 111 4.50 63.13 -33.66
N GLN A 112 4.01 63.64 -32.52
CA GLN A 112 3.79 65.07 -32.32
C GLN A 112 5.10 65.87 -32.27
N ILE A 113 6.13 65.33 -31.61
CA ILE A 113 7.47 65.91 -31.59
C ILE A 113 8.06 65.98 -32.99
N ALA A 114 7.93 64.89 -33.78
CA ALA A 114 8.40 64.86 -35.16
C ALA A 114 7.69 65.90 -36.03
N GLN A 115 6.36 66.02 -35.91
CA GLN A 115 5.57 67.03 -36.62
C GLN A 115 5.97 68.46 -36.21
N ALA A 116 6.14 68.71 -34.91
CA ALA A 116 6.55 70.01 -34.39
C ALA A 116 7.92 70.44 -34.93
N ARG A 117 8.89 69.52 -35.03
CA ARG A 117 10.21 69.80 -35.63
C ARG A 117 10.11 70.23 -37.09
N VAL A 118 9.27 69.55 -37.88
CA VAL A 118 9.04 69.91 -39.29
C VAL A 118 8.42 71.30 -39.39
N THR A 119 7.41 71.59 -38.57
CA THR A 119 6.75 72.90 -38.54
C THR A 119 7.69 74.02 -38.09
N GLN A 120 8.55 73.76 -37.10
CA GLN A 120 9.53 74.72 -36.59
C GLN A 120 10.61 75.03 -37.64
N SER A 121 11.06 74.02 -38.38
CA SER A 121 12.04 74.18 -39.46
C SER A 121 11.46 74.98 -40.64
N ALA A 122 10.18 74.82 -40.93
CA ALA A 122 9.48 75.57 -41.98
C ALA A 122 9.16 77.03 -41.60
N ASN A 123 9.10 77.35 -40.30
CA ASN A 123 8.72 78.68 -39.79
C ASN A 123 9.74 79.20 -38.77
N PRO A 124 10.92 79.67 -39.22
CA PRO A 124 11.94 80.19 -38.32
C PRO A 124 11.42 81.39 -37.52
N GLY A 125 11.34 81.24 -36.19
CA GLY A 125 10.88 82.27 -35.25
C GLY A 125 9.48 82.04 -34.65
N ALA A 126 8.72 81.05 -35.11
CA ALA A 126 7.43 80.70 -34.51
C ALA A 126 7.61 79.79 -33.27
N ILE A 127 6.85 80.05 -32.20
CA ILE A 127 6.77 79.15 -31.03
C ILE A 127 5.85 77.98 -31.40
N VAL A 128 6.44 76.79 -31.59
CA VAL A 128 5.69 75.57 -31.91
C VAL A 128 5.40 74.81 -30.62
N ARG A 129 4.12 74.46 -30.43
CA ARG A 129 3.62 73.68 -29.28
C ARG A 129 2.97 72.40 -29.76
N ILE A 130 3.11 71.32 -28.98
CA ILE A 130 2.40 70.07 -29.20
C ILE A 130 1.16 69.98 -28.30
N SER A 131 0.17 69.17 -28.68
CA SER A 131 -1.03 68.95 -27.87
C SER A 131 -1.00 67.57 -27.21
N TYR A 132 -0.57 67.50 -25.95
CA TYR A 132 -0.59 66.26 -25.16
C TYR A 132 -1.75 66.29 -24.15
N ASN A 133 -2.63 65.28 -24.18
CA ASN A 133 -3.83 65.21 -23.32
C ASN A 133 -4.67 66.50 -23.30
N ASN A 134 -4.94 67.06 -24.49
CA ASN A 134 -5.66 68.33 -24.68
C ASN A 134 -5.02 69.56 -24.00
N ARG A 135 -3.73 69.48 -23.65
CA ARG A 135 -2.97 70.62 -23.13
C ARG A 135 -1.84 70.99 -24.09
N PRO A 136 -1.64 72.28 -24.38
CA PRO A 136 -0.50 72.72 -25.15
C PRO A 136 0.77 72.58 -24.29
N VAL A 137 1.80 71.93 -24.83
CA VAL A 137 3.10 71.72 -24.19
C VAL A 137 4.18 72.24 -25.14
N ASP A 138 5.15 72.97 -24.59
CA ASP A 138 6.29 73.47 -25.37
C ASP A 138 7.19 72.29 -25.79
N LEU A 139 7.96 72.46 -26.87
CA LEU A 139 8.75 71.37 -27.45
C LEU A 139 9.80 70.79 -26.48
N ASP A 140 10.41 71.63 -25.64
CA ASP A 140 11.38 71.17 -24.63
C ASP A 140 10.70 70.35 -23.51
N ASP A 141 9.54 70.82 -23.03
CA ASP A 141 8.73 70.10 -22.04
C ASP A 141 8.20 68.76 -22.60
N ALA A 142 7.96 68.68 -23.91
CA ALA A 142 7.57 67.45 -24.58
C ALA A 142 8.66 66.37 -24.49
N TYR A 143 9.94 66.73 -24.63
CA TYR A 143 11.04 65.78 -24.42
C TYR A 143 11.13 65.30 -22.98
N GLY A 144 10.92 66.21 -22.02
CA GLY A 144 10.85 65.86 -20.61
C GLY A 144 9.73 64.85 -20.34
N LYS A 145 8.54 65.09 -20.90
CA LYS A 145 7.39 64.19 -20.80
C LYS A 145 7.64 62.84 -21.46
N ARG A 146 8.24 62.83 -22.65
CA ARG A 146 8.64 61.60 -23.33
C ARG A 146 9.57 60.76 -22.44
N GLN A 147 10.59 61.38 -21.85
CA GLN A 147 11.53 60.69 -20.96
C GLN A 147 10.84 60.14 -19.70
N GLU A 148 9.90 60.89 -19.12
CA GLU A 148 9.10 60.45 -17.97
C GLU A 148 8.26 59.20 -18.30
N ILE A 149 7.59 59.18 -19.45
CA ILE A 149 6.81 58.04 -19.92
C ILE A 149 7.73 56.84 -20.21
N GLU A 150 8.89 57.08 -20.84
CA GLU A 150 9.88 56.03 -21.12
C GLU A 150 10.42 55.39 -19.84
N ASN A 151 10.77 56.20 -18.83
CA ASN A 151 11.21 55.72 -17.53
C ASN A 151 10.12 54.89 -16.86
N THR A 152 8.86 55.34 -16.92
CA THR A 152 7.71 54.61 -16.38
C THR A 152 7.52 53.27 -17.08
N ARG A 153 7.55 53.25 -18.42
CA ARG A 153 7.46 52.03 -19.22
C ARG A 153 8.56 51.04 -18.82
N ASN A 154 9.80 51.48 -18.75
CA ASN A 154 10.94 50.62 -18.45
C ASN A 154 10.88 50.06 -17.01
N LEU A 155 10.45 50.88 -16.03
CA LEU A 155 10.23 50.44 -14.66
C LEU A 155 9.19 49.32 -14.57
N TYR A 156 8.02 49.52 -15.18
CA TYR A 156 6.96 48.52 -15.15
C TYR A 156 7.27 47.30 -16.01
N ALA A 157 8.06 47.45 -17.07
CA ALA A 157 8.55 46.31 -17.86
C ALA A 157 9.49 45.42 -17.04
N SER A 158 10.42 46.01 -16.28
CA SER A 158 11.28 45.26 -15.34
C SER A 158 10.42 44.56 -14.27
N ARG A 159 9.51 45.29 -13.63
CA ARG A 159 8.62 44.72 -12.61
C ARG A 159 7.77 43.57 -13.16
N ALA A 160 7.27 43.68 -14.39
CA ALA A 160 6.51 42.60 -15.03
C ALA A 160 7.37 41.36 -15.27
N GLN A 161 8.67 41.51 -15.53
CA GLN A 161 9.59 40.39 -15.65
C GLN A 161 9.85 39.73 -14.29
N ASP A 162 10.08 40.53 -13.25
CA ASP A 162 10.29 40.03 -11.89
C ASP A 162 9.05 39.26 -11.39
N LEU A 163 7.85 39.83 -11.58
CA LEU A 163 6.59 39.18 -11.22
C LEU A 163 6.37 37.85 -11.94
N LYS A 164 6.83 37.68 -13.19
CA LYS A 164 6.74 36.40 -13.90
C LYS A 164 7.65 35.34 -13.27
N VAL A 165 8.84 35.75 -12.83
CA VAL A 165 9.78 34.84 -12.16
C VAL A 165 9.21 34.41 -10.81
N ASP A 166 8.72 35.36 -10.01
CA ASP A 166 8.09 35.07 -8.72
C ASP A 166 6.86 34.17 -8.85
N LEU A 167 6.02 34.44 -9.86
CA LEU A 167 4.86 33.61 -10.17
C LEU A 167 5.26 32.18 -10.55
N GLY A 168 6.34 32.02 -11.33
CA GLY A 168 6.89 30.70 -11.64
C GLY A 168 7.31 29.93 -10.39
N TYR A 169 8.00 30.59 -9.44
CA TYR A 169 8.36 29.96 -8.17
C TYR A 169 7.15 29.55 -7.33
N LEU A 170 6.11 30.38 -7.27
CA LEU A 170 4.89 30.04 -6.55
C LEU A 170 4.10 28.89 -7.21
N GLN A 171 4.07 28.83 -8.54
CA GLN A 171 3.47 27.71 -9.26
C GLN A 171 4.23 26.39 -8.99
N ASP A 172 5.55 26.42 -8.96
CA ASP A 172 6.36 25.25 -8.59
C ASP A 172 6.09 24.81 -7.14
N GLN A 173 5.92 25.76 -6.21
CA GLN A 173 5.55 25.48 -4.83
C GLN A 173 4.13 24.91 -4.69
N GLU A 174 3.16 25.45 -5.43
CA GLU A 174 1.79 24.92 -5.48
C GLU A 174 1.79 23.47 -5.96
N ALA A 175 2.53 23.17 -7.03
CA ALA A 175 2.64 21.81 -7.56
C ALA A 175 3.24 20.84 -6.53
N GLN A 176 4.27 21.26 -5.79
CA GLN A 176 4.89 20.46 -4.74
C GLN A 176 3.94 20.22 -3.56
N LEU A 177 3.19 21.23 -3.11
CA LEU A 177 2.21 21.10 -2.04
C LEU A 177 1.02 20.22 -2.47
N ALA A 178 0.58 20.33 -3.74
CA ALA A 178 -0.47 19.50 -4.29
C ALA A 178 -0.07 18.01 -4.34
N ASP A 179 1.14 17.72 -4.81
CA ASP A 179 1.70 16.35 -4.82
C ASP A 179 1.88 15.81 -3.39
N LEU A 180 2.37 16.64 -2.45
CA LEU A 180 2.45 16.25 -1.03
C LEU A 180 1.07 15.93 -0.44
N HIS A 181 0.07 16.75 -0.74
CA HIS A 181 -1.31 16.55 -0.29
C HIS A 181 -1.89 15.23 -0.85
N GLU A 182 -1.68 14.95 -2.13
CA GLU A 182 -2.11 13.70 -2.76
C GLU A 182 -1.45 12.48 -2.12
N ARG A 183 -0.14 12.55 -1.88
CA ARG A 183 0.61 11.49 -1.19
C ARG A 183 0.09 11.24 0.22
N LEU A 184 -0.07 12.28 1.04
CA LEU A 184 -0.59 12.14 2.41
C LEU A 184 -2.01 11.57 2.45
N THR A 185 -2.86 11.96 1.50
CA THR A 185 -4.24 11.45 1.40
C THR A 185 -4.24 9.98 0.98
N THR A 186 -3.39 9.61 0.02
CA THR A 186 -3.22 8.22 -0.42
C THR A 186 -2.67 7.35 0.70
N GLU A 187 -1.62 7.81 1.38
CA GLU A 187 -1.03 7.14 2.54
C GLU A 187 -2.05 6.95 3.67
N GLN A 188 -2.87 7.96 3.96
CA GLN A 188 -3.95 7.84 4.96
C GLN A 188 -4.95 6.75 4.57
N SER A 189 -5.41 6.73 3.33
CA SER A 189 -6.36 5.73 2.83
C SER A 189 -5.77 4.31 2.89
N GLU A 190 -4.53 4.13 2.43
CA GLU A 190 -3.83 2.85 2.52
C GLU A 190 -3.63 2.40 3.97
N PHE A 191 -3.27 3.33 4.85
CA PHE A 191 -3.06 3.06 6.27
C PHE A 191 -4.38 2.64 6.95
N GLN A 192 -5.50 3.29 6.63
CA GLN A 192 -6.82 2.92 7.10
C GLN A 192 -7.26 1.53 6.60
N SER A 193 -6.97 1.21 5.33
CA SER A 193 -7.22 -0.13 4.80
C SER A 193 -6.41 -1.19 5.55
N LYS A 194 -5.12 -0.93 5.79
CA LYS A 194 -4.24 -1.85 6.55
C LYS A 194 -4.70 -1.99 8.00
N LEU A 195 -5.13 -0.89 8.62
CA LEU A 195 -5.70 -0.88 9.98
C LEU A 195 -6.96 -1.75 10.10
N SER A 196 -7.90 -1.62 9.17
CA SER A 196 -9.11 -2.44 9.17
C SER A 196 -8.83 -3.94 8.95
N GLN A 197 -7.82 -4.27 8.13
CA GLN A 197 -7.35 -5.64 7.97
C GLN A 197 -6.70 -6.19 9.24
N LEU A 198 -5.85 -5.39 9.91
CA LEU A 198 -5.23 -5.76 11.18
C LEU A 198 -6.29 -5.96 12.28
N ASP A 199 -7.28 -5.09 12.38
CA ASP A 199 -8.38 -5.22 13.33
C ASP A 199 -9.14 -6.55 13.11
N ALA A 200 -9.46 -6.90 11.85
CA ALA A 200 -10.11 -8.18 11.53
C ALA A 200 -9.23 -9.40 11.86
N GLN A 201 -7.91 -9.29 11.68
CA GLN A 201 -6.96 -10.35 12.06
C GLN A 201 -6.89 -10.52 13.58
N ILE A 202 -6.81 -9.43 14.34
CA ILE A 202 -6.80 -9.47 15.82
C ILE A 202 -8.10 -10.11 16.33
N ASP A 203 -9.25 -9.76 15.76
CA ASP A 203 -10.53 -10.37 16.12
C ASP A 203 -10.56 -11.88 15.84
N SER A 204 -9.91 -12.32 14.76
CA SER A 204 -9.78 -13.75 14.44
C SER A 204 -8.89 -14.49 15.45
N ILE A 205 -7.79 -13.86 15.90
CA ILE A 205 -6.88 -14.40 16.92
C ILE A 205 -7.63 -14.51 18.26
N ALA A 206 -8.28 -13.44 18.71
CA ALA A 206 -9.06 -13.44 19.94
C ALA A 206 -10.24 -14.43 19.92
N ARG A 207 -10.74 -14.81 18.74
CA ARG A 207 -11.72 -15.90 18.59
C ARG A 207 -11.05 -17.27 18.70
N ASN A 208 -9.89 -17.44 18.07
CA ASN A 208 -9.12 -18.68 18.15
C ASN A 208 -8.66 -18.97 19.58
N ASP A 209 -8.20 -17.96 20.33
CA ASP A 209 -7.81 -18.13 21.74
C ASP A 209 -8.97 -18.63 22.58
N ARG A 210 -10.17 -18.05 22.44
CA ARG A 210 -11.38 -18.53 23.11
C ARG A 210 -11.78 -19.96 22.72
N LEU A 211 -11.49 -20.37 21.49
CA LEU A 211 -11.72 -21.75 21.04
C LEU A 211 -10.69 -22.68 21.66
N ILE A 212 -9.43 -22.27 21.77
CA ILE A 212 -8.36 -23.01 22.44
C ILE A 212 -8.71 -23.20 23.91
N ASP A 213 -9.04 -22.13 24.64
CA ASP A 213 -9.48 -22.20 26.04
C ASP A 213 -10.64 -23.19 26.21
N MET A 214 -11.65 -23.11 25.33
CA MET A 214 -12.79 -24.03 25.36
C MET A 214 -12.40 -25.48 25.05
N MET A 215 -11.42 -25.72 24.16
CA MET A 215 -10.92 -27.06 23.87
C MET A 215 -10.05 -27.60 25.03
N GLU A 216 -9.26 -26.75 25.68
CA GLU A 216 -8.47 -27.10 26.86
C GLU A 216 -9.39 -27.47 28.04
N ASP A 217 -10.41 -26.66 28.32
CA ASP A 217 -11.43 -26.95 29.34
C ASP A 217 -12.14 -28.28 29.05
N ARG A 218 -12.48 -28.54 27.79
CA ARG A 218 -13.09 -29.81 27.36
C ARG A 218 -12.12 -30.97 27.53
N GLN A 219 -10.86 -30.82 27.16
CA GLN A 219 -9.86 -31.88 27.32
C GLN A 219 -9.62 -32.19 28.79
N ALA A 220 -9.52 -31.16 29.65
CA ALA A 220 -9.42 -31.33 31.09
C ALA A 220 -10.64 -32.08 31.67
N THR A 221 -11.85 -31.73 31.21
CA THR A 221 -13.09 -32.42 31.60
C THR A 221 -13.10 -33.88 31.11
N ILE A 222 -12.66 -34.15 29.88
CA ILE A 222 -12.51 -35.50 29.33
C ILE A 222 -11.50 -36.31 30.14
N ASP A 223 -10.34 -35.72 30.46
CA ASP A 223 -9.28 -36.36 31.22
C ASP A 223 -9.73 -36.69 32.64
N GLU A 224 -10.46 -35.77 33.29
CA GLU A 224 -11.08 -35.99 34.59
C GLU A 224 -12.07 -37.16 34.55
N HIS A 225 -13.00 -37.17 33.59
CA HIS A 225 -13.95 -38.27 33.45
C HIS A 225 -13.30 -39.59 33.01
N SER A 226 -12.23 -39.56 32.21
CA SER A 226 -11.48 -40.75 31.81
C SER A 226 -10.83 -41.44 33.02
N ARG A 227 -10.35 -40.66 34.00
CA ARG A 227 -9.80 -41.19 35.27
C ARG A 227 -10.86 -41.90 36.10
N PHE A 228 -12.11 -41.44 36.07
CA PHE A 228 -13.23 -42.10 36.75
C PHE A 228 -13.74 -43.33 35.99
N GLN A 229 -13.66 -43.33 34.66
CA GLN A 229 -14.06 -44.47 33.82
C GLN A 229 -13.02 -45.60 33.82
N ALA A 230 -11.74 -45.29 34.07
CA ALA A 230 -10.66 -46.26 34.18
C ALA A 230 -10.68 -47.12 35.47
N ASN A 231 -11.54 -46.80 36.44
CA ASN A 231 -11.85 -47.68 37.59
C ASN A 231 -13.24 -48.32 37.49
N SER A 232 -13.89 -48.22 36.32
CA SER A 232 -15.24 -48.75 36.13
C SER A 232 -15.23 -50.26 35.97
N LEU A 233 -16.40 -50.84 36.29
CA LEU A 233 -16.76 -52.24 36.37
C LEU A 233 -16.15 -53.16 35.29
N ASP A 234 -15.80 -52.66 34.10
CA ASP A 234 -15.16 -53.44 33.03
C ASP A 234 -13.76 -53.94 33.41
N GLN A 235 -12.95 -53.16 34.15
CA GLN A 235 -11.68 -53.65 34.67
C GLN A 235 -11.88 -54.74 35.74
N LEU A 236 -12.91 -54.59 36.57
CA LEU A 236 -13.30 -55.61 37.56
C LEU A 236 -13.87 -56.86 36.88
N THR A 237 -14.62 -56.70 35.78
CA THR A 237 -15.19 -57.80 34.98
C THR A 237 -14.09 -58.54 34.23
N SER A 238 -13.13 -57.82 33.64
CA SER A 238 -11.93 -58.41 33.02
C SER A 238 -11.07 -59.16 34.04
N ARG A 239 -10.89 -58.61 35.26
CA ARG A 239 -10.24 -59.36 36.36
C ARG A 239 -11.04 -60.59 36.77
N LEU A 240 -12.36 -60.50 36.88
CA LEU A 240 -13.22 -61.64 37.21
C LEU A 240 -13.22 -62.71 36.13
N ASP A 241 -13.18 -62.34 34.85
CA ASP A 241 -13.08 -63.27 33.74
C ASP A 241 -11.70 -63.94 33.70
N ASN A 242 -10.62 -63.21 33.98
CA ASN A 242 -9.28 -63.80 34.15
C ASN A 242 -9.24 -64.79 35.33
N ILE A 243 -9.84 -64.43 36.48
CA ILE A 243 -9.97 -65.34 37.63
C ILE A 243 -10.81 -66.58 37.26
N ARG A 244 -11.89 -66.43 36.48
CA ARG A 244 -12.71 -67.55 36.00
C ARG A 244 -11.94 -68.44 35.03
N ILE A 245 -11.13 -67.87 34.14
CA ILE A 245 -10.27 -68.63 33.22
C ILE A 245 -9.23 -69.41 34.01
N GLU A 246 -8.53 -68.78 34.96
CA GLU A 246 -7.56 -69.45 35.83
C GLU A 246 -8.21 -70.56 36.68
N GLN A 247 -9.42 -70.32 37.19
CA GLN A 247 -10.20 -71.33 37.91
C GLN A 247 -10.66 -72.48 37.01
N ARG A 248 -11.06 -72.20 35.76
CA ARG A 248 -11.39 -73.24 34.77
C ARG A 248 -10.16 -74.06 34.40
N GLU A 249 -8.99 -73.46 34.28
CA GLU A 249 -7.73 -74.18 34.05
C GLU A 249 -7.32 -75.02 35.27
N ARG A 250 -7.52 -74.51 36.50
CA ARG A 250 -7.36 -75.32 37.72
C ARG A 250 -8.35 -76.48 37.81
N LEU A 251 -9.62 -76.26 37.47
CA LEU A 251 -10.62 -77.33 37.45
C LEU A 251 -10.37 -78.33 36.31
N ALA A 252 -9.92 -77.88 35.15
CA ALA A 252 -9.51 -78.75 34.03
C ALA A 252 -8.26 -79.57 34.38
N SER A 253 -7.32 -79.01 35.14
CA SER A 253 -6.13 -79.75 35.61
C SER A 253 -6.42 -80.69 36.79
N ILE A 254 -7.47 -80.43 37.58
CA ILE A 254 -7.99 -81.36 38.59
C ILE A 254 -8.80 -82.48 37.91
N GLY A 255 -9.61 -82.17 36.89
CA GLY A 255 -10.38 -83.14 36.10
C GLY A 255 -9.54 -83.97 35.13
N LYS A 256 -8.39 -83.48 34.68
CA LYS A 256 -7.43 -84.23 33.84
C LYS A 256 -6.49 -85.16 34.63
N ARG A 257 -6.63 -85.27 35.95
CA ARG A 257 -5.76 -86.13 36.77
C ARG A 257 -6.22 -87.60 36.84
N GLU A 258 -7.31 -87.96 36.16
CA GLU A 258 -7.86 -89.31 36.15
C GLU A 258 -8.28 -89.74 34.73
N ASP A 259 -7.35 -89.69 33.77
CA ASP A 259 -7.42 -90.55 32.58
C ASP A 259 -6.02 -91.15 32.33
N MET A 260 -5.80 -92.29 32.99
CA MET A 260 -4.65 -93.16 32.76
C MET A 260 -4.86 -93.94 31.47
N ARG A 261 -3.94 -93.73 30.51
CA ARG A 261 -3.40 -94.74 29.58
C ARG A 261 -4.41 -95.40 28.62
N SER A 262 -4.65 -94.78 27.46
CA SER A 262 -5.04 -95.54 26.26
C SER A 262 -3.79 -95.94 25.48
N TYR A 263 -3.54 -97.25 25.40
CA TYR A 263 -2.52 -97.86 24.55
C TYR A 263 -2.80 -97.66 23.04
N GLU A 264 -3.89 -96.98 22.65
CA GLU A 264 -4.21 -96.66 21.25
C GLU A 264 -3.33 -95.56 20.66
N ASP A 265 -2.90 -94.56 21.45
CA ASP A 265 -2.09 -93.45 20.92
C ASP A 265 -0.64 -93.88 20.62
N GLU A 266 -0.11 -94.84 21.39
CA GLU A 266 1.22 -95.43 21.16
C GLU A 266 1.24 -96.36 19.94
N ALA A 267 0.12 -97.03 19.63
CA ALA A 267 -0.03 -97.86 18.44
C ALA A 267 -0.18 -97.03 17.15
N LYS A 268 -0.80 -95.84 17.22
CA LYS A 268 -1.01 -94.96 16.06
C LYS A 268 0.28 -94.26 15.60
N TYR A 269 1.15 -93.90 16.55
CA TYR A 269 2.46 -93.29 16.27
C TYR A 269 3.44 -94.25 15.57
N LEU A 270 3.40 -95.55 15.88
CA LEU A 270 4.24 -96.57 15.23
C LEU A 270 3.80 -96.92 13.79
N ILE A 271 2.55 -96.66 13.43
CA ILE A 271 2.01 -96.89 12.07
C ILE A 271 2.30 -95.70 11.15
N ASP A 272 2.22 -94.45 11.65
CA ASP A 272 2.52 -93.25 10.87
C ASP A 272 4.02 -93.05 10.58
N GLN A 273 4.92 -93.65 11.38
CA GLN A 273 6.38 -93.53 11.18
C GLN A 273 6.91 -94.39 10.00
N ASN A 274 6.10 -95.30 9.43
CA ASN A 274 6.49 -96.18 8.31
C ASN A 274 5.87 -95.80 6.96
N ALA A 275 5.12 -94.70 6.85
CA ALA A 275 4.31 -94.38 5.66
C ALA A 275 4.84 -93.26 4.74
N GLN A 276 5.89 -92.51 5.09
CA GLN A 276 6.41 -91.45 4.20
C GLN A 276 7.94 -91.34 4.20
N VAL A 277 8.58 -92.36 3.63
CA VAL A 277 9.86 -92.21 2.93
C VAL A 277 9.54 -92.41 1.45
N GLN A 278 9.50 -91.32 0.67
CA GLN A 278 10.05 -91.27 -0.71
C GLN A 278 9.71 -89.95 -1.44
N ASN A 279 10.77 -89.38 -2.03
CA ASN A 279 10.83 -88.55 -3.24
C ASN A 279 10.76 -87.01 -3.11
N PHE A 280 11.96 -86.41 -2.97
CA PHE A 280 12.65 -85.54 -3.98
C PHE A 280 11.77 -85.01 -5.13
N GLU A 281 11.72 -83.72 -5.52
CA GLU A 281 12.74 -82.90 -6.22
C GLU A 281 12.11 -81.49 -6.51
N ARG A 282 12.78 -80.35 -6.27
CA ARG A 282 13.62 -79.49 -7.17
C ARG A 282 12.95 -78.24 -7.79
N GLN A 283 13.66 -77.13 -7.60
CA GLN A 283 13.81 -75.84 -8.31
C GLN A 283 13.22 -75.69 -9.73
N ASP A 284 12.70 -74.50 -10.09
CA ASP A 284 13.44 -73.44 -10.82
C ASP A 284 12.53 -72.27 -11.28
N ALA A 285 13.17 -71.12 -11.54
CA ALA A 285 12.61 -69.86 -12.04
C ALA A 285 12.75 -69.74 -13.60
N PRO A 286 12.78 -68.53 -14.22
CA PRO A 286 11.71 -67.88 -15.00
C PRO A 286 12.03 -67.71 -16.52
N ALA A 287 11.14 -67.11 -17.33
CA ALA A 287 11.42 -65.98 -18.25
C ALA A 287 10.33 -65.71 -19.34
N LEU A 288 10.32 -64.43 -19.74
CA LEU A 288 9.55 -63.63 -20.71
C LEU A 288 9.49 -64.15 -22.16
N LEU A 289 8.48 -63.69 -22.93
CA LEU A 289 8.60 -62.86 -24.16
C LEU A 289 7.26 -62.74 -24.93
N GLU A 290 6.90 -61.50 -25.33
CA GLU A 290 5.94 -61.15 -26.40
C GLU A 290 6.62 -61.27 -27.79
N PRO A 291 5.93 -61.31 -28.96
CA PRO A 291 5.31 -60.12 -29.59
C PRO A 291 4.06 -60.34 -30.50
N THR A 292 3.46 -59.21 -30.89
CA THR A 292 2.26 -58.90 -31.71
C THR A 292 2.40 -59.05 -33.24
N VAL A 293 1.26 -59.19 -33.98
CA VAL A 293 0.75 -58.30 -35.08
C VAL A 293 -0.01 -59.01 -36.26
N ILE A 294 -1.27 -58.56 -36.51
CA ILE A 294 -2.10 -58.36 -37.76
C ILE A 294 -2.75 -59.54 -38.56
N ASP A 295 -4.07 -59.47 -38.82
CA ASP A 295 -4.69 -59.15 -40.16
C ASP A 295 -6.25 -59.05 -40.17
N ILE A 296 -6.81 -58.28 -41.12
CA ILE A 296 -8.23 -57.88 -41.29
C ILE A 296 -8.81 -58.50 -42.58
N THR A 297 -10.12 -58.83 -42.64
CA THR A 297 -10.99 -58.69 -43.86
C THR A 297 -12.49 -58.97 -43.55
N PRO A 298 -13.46 -58.60 -44.44
CA PRO A 298 -14.79 -58.02 -44.12
C PRO A 298 -16.04 -58.82 -44.62
N GLU A 299 -17.22 -58.15 -44.64
CA GLU A 299 -18.61 -58.55 -45.02
C GLU A 299 -19.42 -59.21 -43.87
N GLU A 300 -20.69 -58.87 -43.56
CA GLU A 300 -21.83 -58.47 -44.40
C GLU A 300 -23.01 -57.92 -43.53
N ALA A 301 -24.02 -57.31 -44.18
CA ALA A 301 -25.43 -57.15 -43.76
C ALA A 301 -25.90 -55.88 -42.98
N GLU A 302 -25.97 -54.76 -43.71
CA GLU A 302 -27.16 -53.97 -44.09
C GLU A 302 -28.30 -53.52 -43.11
N PRO A 303 -28.99 -52.40 -43.46
CA PRO A 303 -29.72 -51.49 -42.55
C PRO A 303 -31.25 -51.38 -42.81
N SER A 304 -31.98 -50.68 -41.93
CA SER A 304 -33.32 -50.09 -42.19
C SER A 304 -33.70 -49.19 -40.98
N LYS A 305 -34.45 -48.07 -41.01
CA LYS A 305 -35.28 -47.33 -41.98
C LYS A 305 -35.80 -46.01 -41.30
N PRO A 306 -36.58 -45.09 -41.95
CA PRO A 306 -36.17 -43.67 -42.08
C PRO A 306 -37.30 -42.58 -41.90
N VAL A 307 -37.00 -41.31 -42.25
CA VAL A 307 -37.86 -40.13 -42.67
C VAL A 307 -38.82 -39.54 -41.59
N ALA A 308 -39.08 -38.23 -41.39
CA ALA A 308 -39.26 -37.11 -42.32
C ALA A 308 -39.33 -35.69 -41.67
N SER A 309 -38.95 -34.66 -42.47
CA SER A 309 -39.67 -33.38 -42.77
C SER A 309 -39.92 -32.35 -41.64
N SER A 310 -39.23 -31.20 -41.57
CA SER A 310 -39.41 -29.93 -42.31
C SER A 310 -40.77 -29.21 -42.13
N ASN A 311 -40.69 -27.98 -41.58
CA ASN A 311 -41.25 -26.74 -42.14
C ASN A 311 -40.46 -25.54 -41.59
#